data_AF-A0A963ACB7-F1
#
_entry.id   AF-A0A963ACB7-F1
#
_cell.length_a   1.000
_cell.length_b   1.000
_cell.length_c   1.000
_cell.angle_alpha   90.00
_cell.angle_beta   90.00
_cell.angle_gamma   90.00
#
_symmetry.space_group_name_H-M   'P 1'
#
loop_
_entity.id
_entity.type
_entity.pdbx_description
1 polymer ?
#
loop_
_entity_poly.entity_id
_entity_poly.type
_entity_poly.pdbx_seq_one_letter_code
_entity_poly.pdbx_strand_id
1 'polypeptide(L)'
;MSAPELVFLHIPKTAGTSQQTMFNEHYGRDSVFWIGRDCDPDIRRYPAGLIGARPVVGGHKHLAFYPRNLDALYCALVRDPVQRAISLFVYYTRPELADSERERRIREAHIREWQRRGLDADSMSASIRNCRPFRREISNFQCRYLSRGRARFASVCKSLQGHDFLIGSVAHHQLFHDRLAELLDWVPAPPLQANRSRDDYARGFLQDAELVALIAELNGEDDKLVRWVQAEQGGLWSSVADLHQRRRRLWALPLRPGMRRQRQWQWPDAATLWPSRGRDNLPWPLNRMLVAEPARLVYLPSPGAVDAGIKRMMLELSSVPHKQALQQLGIDRVVRDYATGLVLGDYSPEEVQRIAASRDYFRFAIVYEPVARLVEIYRRHFVERRRELARWPRMYRLLAAVQGMAQPDCDRGISFRQFVSAVTSGRFAHPLWQRQSRCLPWPDSCDALYRPQQLALLERDLARQRQLAVRIERAPESATTCPPFSGPPSTAAAYADTPAGQLPADSSSWLAELVDAPLYRQIQAYYPRDFTLYNRTADDTLEVART
;
A
#
# COMPACT_ATOMS: atom_id res chain seq x y z
N MET A 1 1.61 11.00 19.67
CA MET A 1 2.51 9.84 19.41
C MET A 1 1.63 8.71 18.87
N SER A 2 2.05 8.02 17.82
CA SER A 2 1.31 6.88 17.28
C SER A 2 1.37 5.71 18.26
N ALA A 3 0.21 5.14 18.60
CA ALA A 3 0.15 3.89 19.35
C ALA A 3 0.75 2.73 18.53
N PRO A 4 1.24 1.66 19.17
CA PRO A 4 1.70 0.50 18.42
C PRO A 4 0.57 -0.14 17.64
N GLU A 5 0.88 -0.62 16.44
CA GLU A 5 -0.04 -1.28 15.52
C GLU A 5 -0.07 -2.80 15.72
N LEU A 6 1.00 -3.35 16.29
CA LEU A 6 1.19 -4.79 16.52
C LEU A 6 1.67 -5.05 17.95
N VAL A 7 0.96 -5.94 18.66
CA VAL A 7 1.32 -6.38 20.01
C VAL A 7 1.50 -7.90 20.03
N PHE A 8 2.69 -8.39 20.34
CA PHE A 8 2.95 -9.82 20.52
C PHE A 8 2.94 -10.21 22.00
N LEU A 9 1.91 -10.96 22.40
CA LEU A 9 1.75 -11.53 23.73
C LEU A 9 2.67 -12.76 23.84
N HIS A 10 3.92 -12.54 24.26
CA HIS A 10 4.90 -13.62 24.38
C HIS A 10 4.60 -14.49 25.60
N ILE A 11 3.84 -15.56 25.39
CA ILE A 11 3.64 -16.61 26.37
C ILE A 11 4.96 -17.38 26.54
N PRO A 12 5.50 -17.53 27.76
CA PRO A 12 6.72 -18.29 27.99
C PRO A 12 6.67 -19.69 27.38
N LYS A 13 7.76 -20.04 26.66
CA LYS A 13 8.00 -21.34 26.03
C LYS A 13 7.04 -21.70 24.89
N THR A 14 6.52 -20.69 24.19
CA THR A 14 5.72 -20.84 22.96
C THR A 14 6.40 -20.23 21.71
N ALA A 15 7.73 -20.35 21.63
CA ALA A 15 8.57 -19.88 20.51
C ALA A 15 8.64 -18.34 20.34
N GLY A 16 8.36 -17.54 21.37
CA GLY A 16 8.39 -16.09 21.20
C GLY A 16 9.78 -15.46 21.04
N THR A 17 10.87 -16.13 21.41
CA THR A 17 12.23 -15.69 21.05
C THR A 17 12.43 -15.71 19.54
N SER A 18 11.98 -16.76 18.85
CA SER A 18 11.99 -16.82 17.38
C SER A 18 11.19 -15.66 16.78
N GLN A 19 9.99 -15.41 17.32
CA GLN A 19 9.13 -14.34 16.84
C GLN A 19 9.75 -12.94 17.06
N GLN A 20 10.41 -12.72 18.21
CA GLN A 20 11.15 -11.50 18.48
C GLN A 20 12.27 -11.27 17.46
N THR A 21 13.05 -12.33 17.16
CA THR A 21 14.13 -12.25 16.16
C THR A 21 13.57 -11.85 14.80
N MET A 22 12.48 -12.50 14.35
CA MET A 22 11.85 -12.16 13.07
C MET A 22 11.36 -10.71 13.03
N PHE A 23 10.75 -10.19 14.11
CA PHE A 23 10.34 -8.79 14.15
C PHE A 23 11.54 -7.84 14.02
N ASN A 24 12.65 -8.12 14.71
CA ASN A 24 13.86 -7.32 14.60
C ASN A 24 14.48 -7.40 13.19
N GLU A 25 14.44 -8.57 12.56
CA GLU A 25 14.93 -8.74 11.18
C GLU A 25 14.11 -7.96 10.17
N HIS A 26 12.78 -7.90 10.31
CA HIS A 26 11.89 -7.22 9.38
C HIS A 26 11.79 -5.72 9.61
N TYR A 27 11.68 -5.26 10.86
CA TYR A 27 11.43 -3.85 11.19
C TYR A 27 12.66 -3.09 11.67
N GLY A 28 13.74 -3.80 12.04
CA GLY A 28 14.88 -3.22 12.74
C GLY A 28 14.62 -3.05 14.24
N ARG A 29 15.71 -3.06 15.02
CA ARG A 29 15.66 -3.01 16.49
C ARG A 29 15.01 -1.73 17.02
N ASP A 30 15.19 -0.61 16.33
CA ASP A 30 14.64 0.68 16.77
C ASP A 30 13.11 0.76 16.63
N SER A 31 12.52 -0.09 15.80
CA SER A 31 11.06 -0.16 15.54
C SER A 31 10.34 -1.15 16.44
N VAL A 32 11.06 -1.94 17.24
CA VAL A 32 10.51 -3.00 18.10
C VAL A 32 10.80 -2.66 19.56
N PHE A 33 9.76 -2.58 20.39
CA PHE A 33 9.91 -2.46 21.83
C PHE A 33 9.60 -3.78 22.52
N TRP A 34 10.53 -4.31 23.30
CA TRP A 34 10.38 -5.59 23.97
C TRP A 34 10.51 -5.46 25.49
N ILE A 35 9.39 -5.69 26.18
CA ILE A 35 9.31 -5.60 27.64
C ILE A 35 10.14 -6.71 28.27
N GLY A 36 11.03 -6.34 29.21
CA GLY A 36 12.05 -7.21 29.79
C GLY A 36 13.41 -7.14 29.10
N ARG A 37 13.49 -6.51 27.92
CA ARG A 37 14.77 -6.22 27.23
C ARG A 37 15.05 -4.72 27.19
N ASP A 38 14.04 -3.93 26.82
CA ASP A 38 14.14 -2.49 26.66
C ASP A 38 13.61 -1.72 27.88
N CYS A 39 12.99 -2.44 28.82
CA CYS A 39 12.62 -1.94 30.14
C CYS A 39 12.57 -3.08 31.16
N ASP A 40 12.39 -2.71 32.43
CA ASP A 40 12.28 -3.64 33.56
C ASP A 40 11.19 -4.71 33.29
N PRO A 41 11.52 -6.02 33.36
CA PRO A 41 10.53 -7.09 33.21
C PRO A 41 9.41 -7.05 34.25
N ASP A 42 9.62 -6.46 35.43
CA ASP A 42 8.65 -6.37 36.53
C ASP A 42 7.77 -5.12 36.47
N ILE A 43 7.87 -4.33 35.41
CA ILE A 43 7.04 -3.14 35.22
C ILE A 43 5.54 -3.48 35.34
N ARG A 44 4.84 -2.76 36.23
CA ARG A 44 3.43 -3.03 36.57
C ARG A 44 2.43 -2.26 35.70
N ARG A 45 2.87 -1.19 35.03
CA ARG A 45 2.05 -0.33 34.19
C ARG A 45 2.59 -0.28 32.77
N TYR A 46 1.69 -0.14 31.80
CA TYR A 46 2.05 0.00 30.39
C TYR A 46 2.90 1.26 30.16
N PRO A 47 4.17 1.14 29.72
CA PRO A 47 5.09 2.26 29.65
C PRO A 47 4.97 3.02 28.32
N ALA A 48 3.81 3.64 28.06
CA ALA A 48 3.54 4.33 26.80
C ALA A 48 4.64 5.34 26.41
N GLY A 49 5.17 6.09 27.39
CA GLY A 49 6.24 7.06 27.17
C GLY A 49 7.59 6.44 26.74
N LEU A 50 7.92 5.24 27.23
CA LEU A 50 9.16 4.55 26.83
C LEU A 50 9.02 3.88 25.46
N ILE A 51 7.82 3.38 25.15
CA ILE A 51 7.51 2.75 23.86
C ILE A 51 7.69 3.77 22.73
N GLY A 52 7.22 5.01 22.93
CA GLY A 52 7.38 6.10 21.97
C GLY A 52 6.62 5.83 20.67
N ALA A 53 7.27 6.04 19.52
CA ALA A 53 6.67 5.86 18.19
C ALA A 53 6.86 4.43 17.62
N ARG A 54 7.32 3.47 18.42
CA ARG A 54 7.64 2.12 17.94
C ARG A 54 6.37 1.36 17.56
N PRO A 55 6.24 0.90 16.31
CA PRO A 55 5.00 0.27 15.84
C PRO A 55 4.76 -1.14 16.38
N VAL A 56 5.82 -1.83 16.83
CA VAL A 56 5.73 -3.21 17.31
C VAL A 56 6.12 -3.28 18.79
N VAL A 57 5.25 -3.87 19.60
CA VAL A 57 5.51 -4.13 21.01
C VAL A 57 5.40 -5.63 21.29
N GLY A 58 6.28 -6.17 22.13
CA GLY A 58 6.13 -7.54 22.60
C GLY A 58 6.75 -7.75 23.98
N GLY A 59 6.57 -8.95 24.52
CA GLY A 59 7.20 -9.37 25.78
C GLY A 59 6.28 -10.18 26.68
N HIS A 60 6.80 -10.55 27.84
CA HIS A 60 6.14 -11.42 28.81
C HIS A 60 5.11 -10.64 29.65
N LYS A 61 4.06 -10.14 28.99
CA LYS A 61 2.96 -9.42 29.64
C LYS A 61 1.61 -9.96 29.19
N HIS A 62 0.69 -10.07 30.15
CA HIS A 62 -0.67 -10.53 29.91
C HIS A 62 -1.48 -9.47 29.14
N LEU A 63 -2.55 -9.87 28.46
CA LEU A 63 -3.48 -8.96 27.79
C LEU A 63 -4.00 -7.85 28.73
N ALA A 64 -4.24 -8.18 30.01
CA ALA A 64 -4.69 -7.23 31.02
C ALA A 64 -3.72 -6.06 31.28
N PHE A 65 -2.43 -6.22 30.96
CA PHE A 65 -1.41 -5.18 31.11
C PHE A 65 -1.59 -4.04 30.10
N TYR A 66 -2.13 -4.34 28.91
CA TYR A 66 -2.29 -3.38 27.82
C TYR A 66 -3.61 -2.59 27.99
N PRO A 67 -3.64 -1.30 27.59
CA PRO A 67 -4.86 -0.48 27.64
C PRO A 67 -6.03 -1.15 26.92
N ARG A 68 -7.25 -0.99 27.42
CA ARG A 68 -8.46 -1.57 26.79
C ARG A 68 -8.80 -0.93 25.45
N ASN A 69 -8.46 0.34 25.28
CA ASN A 69 -8.68 1.11 24.06
C ASN A 69 -7.47 1.07 23.11
N LEU A 70 -6.47 0.21 23.38
CA LEU A 70 -5.34 0.07 22.47
C LEU A 70 -5.77 -0.70 21.22
N ASP A 71 -5.85 0.03 20.11
CA ASP A 71 -6.29 -0.46 18.81
C ASP A 71 -5.10 -1.04 17.99
N ALA A 72 -4.64 -2.20 18.42
CA ALA A 72 -3.56 -2.97 17.79
C ALA A 72 -4.05 -4.35 17.35
N LEU A 73 -3.34 -4.96 16.39
CA LEU A 73 -3.44 -6.40 16.17
C LEU A 73 -2.67 -7.12 17.29
N TYR A 74 -3.36 -7.93 18.08
CA TYR A 74 -2.73 -8.77 19.09
C TYR A 74 -2.37 -10.14 18.52
N CYS A 75 -1.14 -10.56 18.72
CA CYS A 75 -0.65 -11.85 18.24
C CYS A 75 -0.15 -12.72 19.40
N ALA A 76 -0.41 -14.02 19.35
CA ALA A 76 0.10 -14.97 20.34
C ALA A 76 0.27 -16.37 19.74
N LEU A 77 1.16 -17.16 20.34
CA LEU A 77 1.28 -18.59 20.09
C LEU A 77 0.94 -19.36 21.37
N VAL A 78 0.05 -20.33 21.25
CA VAL A 78 -0.24 -21.31 22.31
C VAL A 78 0.48 -22.63 22.05
N ARG A 79 0.76 -23.38 23.10
CA ARG A 79 1.41 -24.70 23.04
C ARG A 79 0.63 -25.69 23.87
N ASP A 80 0.73 -26.97 23.53
CA ASP A 80 0.30 -28.04 24.44
C ASP A 80 0.74 -27.75 25.89
N PRO A 81 -0.19 -27.72 26.85
CA PRO A 81 0.13 -27.26 28.20
C PRO A 81 1.12 -28.16 28.93
N VAL A 82 1.11 -29.47 28.66
CA VAL A 82 2.05 -30.44 29.25
C VAL A 82 3.46 -30.17 28.73
N GLN A 83 3.63 -30.12 27.42
CA GLN A 83 4.91 -29.81 26.79
C GLN A 83 5.43 -28.42 27.17
N ARG A 84 4.54 -27.42 27.33
CA ARG A 84 4.92 -26.08 27.79
C ARG A 84 5.47 -26.12 29.21
N ALA A 85 4.78 -26.81 30.13
CA ALA A 85 5.21 -26.94 31.51
C ALA A 85 6.57 -27.66 31.63
N ILE A 86 6.76 -28.77 30.90
CA ILE A 86 8.03 -29.49 30.83
C ILE A 86 9.14 -28.59 30.28
N SER A 87 8.88 -27.87 29.19
CA SER A 87 9.85 -26.95 28.59
C SER A 87 10.22 -25.80 29.53
N LEU A 88 9.29 -25.34 30.37
CA LEU A 88 9.56 -24.31 31.38
C LEU A 88 10.39 -24.88 32.55
N PHE A 89 10.04 -26.07 33.02
CA PHE A 89 10.82 -26.78 34.05
C PHE A 89 12.28 -26.94 33.63
N VAL A 90 12.50 -27.53 32.44
CA VAL A 90 13.84 -27.75 31.88
C VAL A 90 14.60 -26.43 31.71
N TYR A 91 13.92 -25.35 31.30
CA TYR A 91 14.56 -24.04 31.21
C TYR A 91 15.11 -23.55 32.56
N TYR A 92 14.42 -23.83 33.66
CA TYR A 92 14.87 -23.47 35.00
C TYR A 92 15.90 -24.45 35.57
N THR A 93 15.80 -25.74 35.26
CA THR A 93 16.60 -26.79 35.94
C THR A 93 17.83 -27.25 35.18
N ARG A 94 17.93 -26.93 33.89
CA ARG A 94 19.02 -27.36 33.01
C ARG A 94 19.78 -26.16 32.41
N PRO A 95 20.53 -25.40 33.22
CA PRO A 95 21.32 -24.26 32.73
C PRO A 95 22.35 -24.65 31.66
N GLU A 96 22.83 -25.89 31.66
CA GLU A 96 23.74 -26.47 30.66
C GLU A 96 23.16 -26.47 29.24
N LEU A 97 21.83 -26.38 29.09
CA LEU A 97 21.13 -26.27 27.79
C LEU A 97 20.98 -24.81 27.31
N ALA A 98 21.82 -23.90 27.78
CA ALA A 98 21.83 -22.51 27.34
C ALA A 98 22.71 -22.34 26.09
N ASP A 99 22.27 -21.53 25.14
CA ASP A 99 23.00 -21.30 23.87
C ASP A 99 24.25 -20.43 24.04
N SER A 100 24.44 -19.83 25.21
CA SER A 100 25.61 -19.03 25.54
C SER A 100 25.98 -19.12 27.01
N GLU A 101 27.26 -18.92 27.30
CA GLU A 101 27.80 -18.87 28.66
C GLU A 101 27.13 -17.77 29.51
N ARG A 102 26.77 -16.64 28.91
CA ARG A 102 26.02 -15.59 29.59
C ARG A 102 24.63 -16.07 30.01
N GLU A 103 23.90 -16.72 29.12
CA GLU A 103 22.59 -17.28 29.43
C GLU A 103 22.69 -18.39 30.49
N ARG A 104 23.72 -19.24 30.38
CA ARG A 104 24.00 -20.29 31.37
C ARG A 104 24.12 -19.70 32.78
N ARG A 105 24.95 -18.67 32.98
CA ARG A 105 25.12 -17.99 34.27
C ARG A 105 23.82 -17.39 34.80
N ILE A 106 23.00 -16.81 33.92
CA ILE A 106 21.68 -16.28 34.30
C ILE A 106 20.78 -17.44 34.77
N ARG A 107 20.74 -18.56 34.05
CA ARG A 107 19.96 -19.74 34.43
C ARG A 107 20.47 -20.38 35.73
N GLU A 108 21.79 -20.41 35.97
CA GLU A 108 22.40 -20.87 37.22
C GLU A 108 22.09 -19.97 38.42
N ALA A 109 21.92 -18.67 38.21
CA ALA A 109 21.42 -17.77 39.26
C ALA A 109 19.94 -18.03 39.54
N HIS A 110 19.13 -18.18 38.48
CA HIS A 110 17.70 -18.45 38.58
C HIS A 110 17.40 -19.79 39.27
N ILE A 111 18.10 -20.88 38.93
CA ILE A 111 17.85 -22.18 39.56
C ILE A 111 18.08 -22.13 41.07
N ARG A 112 19.13 -21.42 41.53
CA ARG A 112 19.41 -21.23 42.97
C ARG A 112 18.29 -20.45 43.67
N GLU A 113 17.72 -19.45 43.00
CA GLU A 113 16.54 -18.75 43.51
C GLU A 113 15.31 -19.65 43.57
N TRP A 114 15.07 -20.44 42.53
CA TRP A 114 13.95 -21.37 42.46
C TRP A 114 14.05 -22.49 43.50
N GLN A 115 15.25 -23.04 43.73
CA GLN A 115 15.52 -24.03 44.78
C GLN A 115 15.19 -23.47 46.17
N ARG A 116 15.56 -22.22 46.46
CA ARG A 116 15.16 -21.53 47.71
C ARG A 116 13.64 -21.39 47.86
N ARG A 117 12.89 -21.43 46.75
CA ARG A 117 11.42 -21.41 46.72
C ARG A 117 10.80 -22.82 46.69
N GLY A 118 11.61 -23.86 46.85
CA GLY A 118 11.17 -25.26 46.90
C GLY A 118 11.12 -25.98 45.55
N LEU A 119 11.74 -25.44 44.49
CA LEU A 119 11.91 -26.17 43.22
C LEU A 119 12.95 -27.28 43.40
N ASP A 120 12.55 -28.50 43.09
CA ASP A 120 13.40 -29.68 43.00
C ASP A 120 13.85 -29.88 41.54
N ALA A 121 15.15 -29.78 41.30
CA ALA A 121 15.72 -29.86 39.95
C ALA A 121 15.67 -31.28 39.36
N ASP A 122 15.61 -32.30 40.23
CA ASP A 122 15.65 -33.70 39.86
C ASP A 122 14.24 -34.31 39.73
N SER A 123 13.23 -33.68 40.34
CA SER A 123 11.85 -34.14 40.28
C SER A 123 10.85 -33.01 39.97
N MET A 124 10.29 -33.04 38.75
CA MET A 124 9.21 -32.12 38.37
C MET A 124 7.94 -32.37 39.21
N SER A 125 7.63 -33.63 39.53
CA SER A 125 6.50 -33.98 40.41
C SER A 125 6.67 -33.39 41.81
N ALA A 126 7.86 -33.50 42.41
CA ALA A 126 8.15 -32.85 43.69
C ALA A 126 8.08 -31.32 43.59
N SER A 127 8.61 -30.74 42.51
CA SER A 127 8.50 -29.31 42.21
C SER A 127 7.05 -28.81 42.14
N ILE A 128 6.15 -29.55 41.49
CA ILE A 128 4.73 -29.19 41.41
C ILE A 128 4.10 -29.21 42.81
N ARG A 129 4.41 -30.22 43.62
CA ARG A 129 3.85 -30.39 44.97
C ARG A 129 4.38 -29.34 45.96
N ASN A 130 5.68 -29.10 45.94
CA ASN A 130 6.40 -28.36 46.97
C ASN A 130 6.68 -26.89 46.60
N CYS A 131 6.83 -26.56 45.30
CA CYS A 131 7.08 -25.19 44.84
C CYS A 131 5.78 -24.51 44.39
N ARG A 132 5.09 -23.83 45.32
CA ARG A 132 3.86 -23.07 45.01
C ARG A 132 4.04 -22.04 43.87
N PRO A 133 5.14 -21.25 43.80
CA PRO A 133 5.34 -20.31 42.70
C PRO A 133 5.46 -21.01 41.33
N PHE A 134 6.19 -22.13 41.24
CA PHE A 134 6.36 -22.88 39.99
C PHE A 134 5.03 -23.48 39.52
N ARG A 135 4.29 -24.12 40.44
CA ARG A 135 2.93 -24.60 40.18
C ARG A 135 2.03 -23.48 39.62
N ARG A 136 2.12 -22.27 40.19
CA ARG A 136 1.39 -21.10 39.68
C ARG A 136 1.86 -20.66 38.28
N GLU A 137 3.10 -20.86 37.87
CA GLU A 137 3.57 -20.54 36.51
C GLU A 137 3.13 -21.58 35.46
N ILE A 138 2.85 -22.80 35.89
CA ILE A 138 2.36 -23.82 34.98
C ILE A 138 0.84 -23.87 34.87
N SER A 139 0.06 -23.62 35.93
CA SER A 139 -1.41 -23.81 35.93
C SER A 139 -2.19 -22.79 35.09
N ASN A 140 -2.86 -23.25 34.02
CA ASN A 140 -3.75 -22.45 33.16
C ASN A 140 -3.13 -21.10 32.76
N PHE A 141 -1.83 -21.10 32.49
CA PHE A 141 -1.04 -19.89 32.33
C PHE A 141 -1.32 -19.21 31.00
N GLN A 142 -1.63 -19.98 29.96
CA GLN A 142 -1.92 -19.43 28.63
C GLN A 142 -3.27 -18.69 28.65
N CYS A 143 -4.28 -19.27 29.31
CA CYS A 143 -5.55 -18.59 29.56
C CYS A 143 -5.38 -17.31 30.37
N ARG A 144 -4.49 -17.31 31.37
CA ARG A 144 -4.16 -16.10 32.14
C ARG A 144 -3.49 -15.02 31.31
N TYR A 145 -2.66 -15.41 30.34
CA TYR A 145 -1.99 -14.48 29.43
C TYR A 145 -2.96 -13.82 28.46
N LEU A 146 -3.96 -14.58 27.98
CA LEU A 146 -4.91 -14.13 26.97
C LEU A 146 -6.22 -13.58 27.55
N SER A 147 -6.45 -13.68 28.87
CA SER A 147 -7.63 -13.12 29.50
C SER A 147 -7.34 -11.81 30.24
N ARG A 148 -8.34 -10.93 30.27
CA ARG A 148 -8.39 -9.77 31.18
C ARG A 148 -9.01 -10.12 32.53
N GLY A 149 -9.38 -11.38 32.75
CA GLY A 149 -10.14 -11.86 33.89
C GLY A 149 -9.48 -13.05 34.58
N ARG A 150 -10.28 -14.08 34.90
CA ARG A 150 -9.75 -15.31 35.49
C ARG A 150 -9.01 -16.14 34.44
N ALA A 151 -8.11 -17.02 34.89
CA ALA A 151 -7.39 -17.97 34.05
C ALA A 151 -8.30 -19.12 33.60
N ARG A 152 -9.32 -18.81 32.80
CA ARG A 152 -10.34 -19.74 32.28
C ARG A 152 -10.55 -19.50 30.80
N PHE A 153 -10.83 -20.56 30.05
CA PHE A 153 -11.08 -20.50 28.61
C PHE A 153 -12.24 -19.55 28.28
N ALA A 154 -13.36 -19.64 29.01
CA ALA A 154 -14.49 -18.72 28.82
C ALA A 154 -14.11 -17.23 29.02
N SER A 155 -13.16 -16.94 29.92
CA SER A 155 -12.66 -15.57 30.12
C SER A 155 -11.75 -15.12 28.98
N VAL A 156 -11.00 -16.04 28.37
CA VAL A 156 -10.27 -15.76 27.12
C VAL A 156 -11.25 -15.39 26.03
N CYS A 157 -12.23 -16.24 25.71
CA CYS A 157 -13.23 -15.96 24.67
C CYS A 157 -13.90 -14.59 24.84
N LYS A 158 -14.30 -14.23 26.07
CA LYS A 158 -14.84 -12.90 26.38
C LYS A 158 -13.84 -11.78 26.17
N SER A 159 -12.57 -11.98 26.51
CA SER A 159 -11.51 -10.95 26.38
C SER A 159 -11.09 -10.72 24.93
N LEU A 160 -11.30 -11.71 24.06
CA LEU A 160 -10.98 -11.62 22.63
C LEU A 160 -12.06 -10.85 21.83
N GLN A 161 -13.28 -10.72 22.37
CA GLN A 161 -14.37 -9.99 21.73
C GLN A 161 -14.03 -8.49 21.56
N GLY A 162 -14.30 -7.96 20.37
CA GLY A 162 -14.14 -6.52 20.08
C GLY A 162 -12.69 -6.06 19.84
N HIS A 163 -11.78 -6.99 19.60
CA HIS A 163 -10.37 -6.72 19.35
C HIS A 163 -9.86 -7.52 18.17
N ASP A 164 -8.85 -6.98 17.48
CA ASP A 164 -8.18 -7.71 16.40
C ASP A 164 -7.13 -8.66 16.98
N PHE A 165 -7.23 -9.94 16.65
CA PHE A 165 -6.36 -11.00 17.15
C PHE A 165 -5.93 -11.97 16.06
N LEU A 166 -4.71 -12.50 16.23
CA LEU A 166 -4.18 -13.65 15.52
C LEU A 166 -3.53 -14.61 16.54
N ILE A 167 -4.13 -15.77 16.78
CA ILE A 167 -3.66 -16.74 17.75
C ILE A 167 -3.38 -18.06 17.04
N GLY A 168 -2.11 -18.44 16.96
CA GLY A 168 -1.67 -19.71 16.41
C GLY A 168 -1.29 -20.72 17.47
N SER A 169 -0.99 -21.95 17.05
CA SER A 169 -0.37 -22.95 17.92
C SER A 169 1.06 -23.26 17.49
N VAL A 170 1.92 -23.67 18.44
CA VAL A 170 3.30 -24.12 18.14
C VAL A 170 3.30 -25.33 17.20
N ALA A 171 2.30 -26.20 17.27
CA ALA A 171 2.14 -27.34 16.35
C ALA A 171 1.87 -26.88 14.90
N HIS A 172 1.28 -25.70 14.71
CA HIS A 172 0.98 -25.11 13.41
C HIS A 172 1.75 -23.79 13.21
N HIS A 173 3.00 -23.73 13.70
CA HIS A 173 3.80 -22.49 13.69
C HIS A 173 4.00 -21.92 12.28
N GLN A 174 4.16 -22.78 11.27
CA GLN A 174 4.24 -22.37 9.87
C GLN A 174 2.97 -21.62 9.42
N LEU A 175 1.78 -22.18 9.69
CA LEU A 175 0.51 -21.57 9.31
C LEU A 175 0.31 -20.19 9.96
N PHE A 176 0.65 -20.08 11.24
CA PHE A 176 0.64 -18.78 11.94
C PHE A 176 1.60 -17.79 11.29
N HIS A 177 2.83 -18.23 10.99
CA HIS A 177 3.85 -17.40 10.37
C HIS A 177 3.41 -16.91 8.98
N ASP A 178 2.91 -17.81 8.12
CA ASP A 178 2.47 -17.48 6.77
C ASP A 178 1.34 -16.45 6.79
N ARG A 179 0.36 -16.62 7.70
CA ARG A 179 -0.73 -15.67 7.84
C ARG A 179 -0.24 -14.33 8.36
N LEU A 180 0.66 -14.32 9.34
CA LEU A 180 1.24 -13.09 9.86
C LEU A 180 2.06 -12.37 8.79
N ALA A 181 2.86 -13.10 8.02
CA ALA A 181 3.64 -12.57 6.89
C ALA A 181 2.74 -11.99 5.79
N GLU A 182 1.60 -12.62 5.48
CA GLU A 182 0.61 -12.09 4.55
C GLU A 182 -0.01 -10.78 5.05
N LEU A 183 -0.40 -10.73 6.33
CA LEU A 183 -0.98 -9.53 6.96
C LEU A 183 0.01 -8.37 7.04
N LEU A 184 1.29 -8.64 7.29
CA LEU A 184 2.35 -7.64 7.44
C LEU A 184 3.13 -7.36 6.14
N ASP A 185 2.78 -8.04 5.04
CA ASP A 185 3.43 -7.91 3.74
C ASP A 185 4.93 -8.26 3.72
N TRP A 186 5.31 -9.22 4.55
CA TRP A 186 6.70 -9.72 4.63
C TRP A 186 7.04 -10.64 3.48
N VAL A 187 8.27 -10.59 2.97
CA VAL A 187 8.81 -11.62 2.07
C VAL A 187 8.58 -13.01 2.71
N PRO A 188 8.01 -13.98 1.98
CA PRO A 188 7.82 -15.32 2.51
C PRO A 188 9.17 -15.89 2.96
N ALA A 189 9.25 -16.29 4.22
CA ALA A 189 10.41 -16.95 4.80
C ALA A 189 9.91 -18.13 5.65
N PRO A 190 10.70 -19.20 5.78
CA PRO A 190 10.40 -20.20 6.79
C PRO A 190 10.52 -19.55 8.18
N PRO A 191 9.65 -19.91 9.14
CA PRO A 191 9.72 -19.39 10.49
C PRO A 191 11.06 -19.81 11.11
N LEU A 192 11.75 -18.86 11.72
CA LEU A 192 12.95 -19.15 12.48
C LEU A 192 12.63 -20.12 13.62
N GLN A 193 13.31 -21.27 13.65
CA GLN A 193 13.23 -22.21 14.76
C GLN A 193 14.50 -22.08 15.61
N ALA A 194 14.58 -21.00 16.41
CA ALA A 194 15.72 -20.74 17.28
C ALA A 194 15.88 -21.75 18.43
N ASN A 195 14.93 -22.68 18.59
CA ASN A 195 14.93 -23.68 19.66
C ASN A 195 14.34 -25.01 19.16
N ARG A 196 14.89 -25.61 18.11
CA ARG A 196 14.71 -27.06 17.96
C ARG A 196 15.36 -27.67 19.19
N SER A 197 14.57 -28.31 20.04
CA SER A 197 15.05 -29.18 21.09
C SER A 197 15.91 -30.25 20.41
N ARG A 198 17.20 -29.96 20.25
CA ARG A 198 18.19 -30.92 19.74
C ARG A 198 18.30 -32.11 20.70
N ASP A 199 17.95 -31.87 21.95
CA ASP A 199 17.89 -32.86 23.00
C ASP A 199 16.45 -33.31 23.19
N ASP A 200 16.22 -34.63 23.18
CA ASP A 200 14.95 -35.31 23.44
C ASP A 200 14.54 -35.18 24.93
N TYR A 201 14.83 -34.02 25.55
CA TYR A 201 14.72 -33.78 26.98
C TYR A 201 13.29 -34.00 27.50
N ALA A 202 12.29 -33.84 26.64
CA ALA A 202 10.89 -33.98 27.01
C ALA A 202 10.46 -35.46 27.12
N ARG A 203 11.15 -36.38 26.44
CA ARG A 203 10.73 -37.77 26.34
C ARG A 203 10.63 -38.46 27.69
N GLY A 204 11.61 -38.29 28.56
CA GLY A 204 11.58 -38.89 29.90
C GLY A 204 10.37 -38.41 30.71
N PHE A 205 10.07 -37.11 30.67
CA PHE A 205 8.91 -36.55 31.36
C PHE A 205 7.56 -37.00 30.74
N LEU A 206 7.51 -37.16 29.42
CA LEU A 206 6.29 -37.58 28.71
C LEU A 206 5.98 -39.08 28.90
N GLN A 207 6.98 -39.89 29.29
CA GLN A 207 6.80 -41.31 29.62
C GLN A 207 6.25 -41.53 31.04
N ASP A 208 6.38 -40.54 31.93
CA ASP A 208 5.80 -40.58 33.28
C ASP A 208 4.31 -40.19 33.23
N ALA A 209 3.45 -41.20 33.21
CA ALA A 209 2.00 -41.03 33.12
C ALA A 209 1.41 -40.27 34.31
N GLU A 210 1.97 -40.43 35.52
CA GLU A 210 1.48 -39.74 36.72
C GLU A 210 1.82 -38.24 36.65
N LEU A 211 3.04 -37.90 36.23
CA LEU A 211 3.45 -36.52 36.02
C LEU A 211 2.60 -35.85 34.94
N VAL A 212 2.39 -36.52 33.80
CA VAL A 212 1.57 -36.01 32.70
C VAL A 212 0.13 -35.74 33.17
N ALA A 213 -0.48 -36.69 33.90
CA ALA A 213 -1.81 -36.51 34.46
C ALA A 213 -1.88 -35.33 35.45
N LEU A 214 -0.88 -35.20 36.33
CA LEU A 214 -0.78 -34.09 37.29
C LEU A 214 -0.68 -32.73 36.59
N ILE A 215 0.13 -32.62 35.53
CA ILE A 215 0.23 -31.38 34.76
C ILE A 215 -1.07 -31.09 34.02
N ALA A 216 -1.71 -32.11 33.43
CA ALA A 216 -2.98 -31.97 32.71
C ALA A 216 -4.11 -31.49 33.63
N GLU A 217 -4.21 -32.02 34.85
CA GLU A 217 -5.19 -31.59 35.85
C GLU A 217 -5.06 -30.08 36.17
N LEU A 218 -3.83 -29.61 36.35
CA LEU A 218 -3.54 -28.20 36.60
C LEU A 218 -3.85 -27.27 35.40
N ASN A 219 -4.02 -27.85 34.21
CA ASN A 219 -4.08 -27.15 32.94
C ASN A 219 -5.36 -27.41 32.13
N GLY A 220 -6.43 -27.90 32.76
CA GLY A 220 -7.68 -28.22 32.07
C GLY A 220 -8.30 -27.05 31.28
N GLU A 221 -8.03 -25.80 31.64
CA GLU A 221 -8.50 -24.63 30.86
C GLU A 221 -7.58 -24.30 29.69
N ASP A 222 -6.25 -24.46 29.86
CA ASP A 222 -5.29 -24.31 28.77
C ASP A 222 -5.45 -25.40 27.70
N ASP A 223 -5.77 -26.64 28.10
CA ASP A 223 -6.07 -27.73 27.17
C ASP A 223 -7.32 -27.41 26.32
N LYS A 224 -8.40 -26.90 26.93
CA LYS A 224 -9.58 -26.40 26.17
C LYS A 224 -9.19 -25.32 25.16
N LEU A 225 -8.38 -24.34 25.58
CA LEU A 225 -7.90 -23.27 24.71
C LEU A 225 -7.09 -23.83 23.52
N VAL A 226 -6.15 -24.73 23.78
CA VAL A 226 -5.29 -25.31 22.74
C VAL A 226 -6.10 -26.16 21.78
N ARG A 227 -7.03 -27.00 22.27
CA ARG A 227 -7.94 -27.79 21.43
C ARG A 227 -8.82 -26.90 20.57
N TRP A 228 -9.37 -25.84 21.14
CA TRP A 228 -10.15 -24.87 20.40
C TRP A 228 -9.35 -24.25 19.24
N VAL A 229 -8.11 -23.78 19.48
CA VAL A 229 -7.26 -23.25 18.41
C VAL A 229 -6.89 -24.33 17.38
N GLN A 230 -6.54 -25.54 17.81
CA GLN A 230 -6.00 -26.58 16.93
C GLN A 230 -7.09 -27.31 16.13
N ALA A 231 -8.11 -27.84 16.81
CA ALA A 231 -9.13 -28.68 16.21
C ALA A 231 -10.27 -27.85 15.61
N GLU A 232 -10.77 -26.85 16.33
CA GLU A 232 -11.95 -26.10 15.89
C GLU A 232 -11.60 -24.98 14.91
N GLN A 233 -10.38 -24.43 14.99
CA GLN A 233 -9.91 -23.32 14.15
C GLN A 233 -8.80 -23.73 13.18
N GLY A 234 -8.52 -25.03 13.03
CA GLY A 234 -7.53 -25.54 12.08
C GLY A 234 -6.09 -25.07 12.37
N GLY A 235 -5.74 -24.85 13.65
CA GLY A 235 -4.41 -24.43 14.08
C GLY A 235 -4.19 -22.92 14.13
N LEU A 236 -5.15 -22.12 13.65
CA LEU A 236 -5.04 -20.66 13.61
C LEU A 236 -6.40 -19.99 13.80
N TRP A 237 -6.56 -19.28 14.92
CA TRP A 237 -7.71 -18.41 15.11
C TRP A 237 -7.38 -16.96 14.70
N SER A 238 -8.25 -16.35 13.90
CA SER A 238 -8.11 -14.97 13.41
C SER A 238 -9.44 -14.24 13.57
N SER A 239 -9.41 -13.09 14.22
CA SER A 239 -10.54 -12.16 14.28
C SER A 239 -10.03 -10.77 13.96
N VAL A 240 -10.46 -10.20 12.84
CA VAL A 240 -10.08 -8.85 12.42
C VAL A 240 -11.34 -8.17 11.91
N ALA A 241 -11.79 -7.12 12.61
CA ALA A 241 -13.09 -6.50 12.36
C ALA A 241 -13.19 -5.87 10.96
N ASP A 242 -12.15 -5.10 10.57
CA ASP A 242 -11.99 -4.58 9.21
C ASP A 242 -10.61 -5.00 8.68
N LEU A 243 -10.59 -6.10 7.94
CA LEU A 243 -9.36 -6.66 7.38
C LEU A 243 -8.66 -5.68 6.42
N HIS A 244 -9.40 -4.86 5.68
CA HIS A 244 -8.83 -3.92 4.72
C HIS A 244 -8.18 -2.73 5.43
N GLN A 245 -8.87 -2.14 6.41
CA GLN A 245 -8.30 -1.08 7.24
C GLN A 245 -7.09 -1.56 8.04
N ARG A 246 -7.17 -2.76 8.63
CA ARG A 246 -6.03 -3.33 9.37
C ARG A 246 -4.84 -3.57 8.44
N ARG A 247 -5.04 -4.15 7.25
CA ARG A 247 -3.98 -4.31 6.24
C ARG A 247 -3.35 -2.97 5.85
N ARG A 248 -4.14 -1.93 5.58
CA ARG A 248 -3.61 -0.57 5.30
C ARG A 248 -2.64 -0.11 6.37
N ARG A 249 -3.05 -0.19 7.64
CA ARG A 249 -2.24 0.26 8.78
C ARG A 249 -0.97 -0.58 8.96
N LEU A 250 -1.11 -1.91 8.87
CA LEU A 250 0.02 -2.83 8.98
C LEU A 250 1.01 -2.69 7.81
N TRP A 251 0.53 -2.42 6.60
CA TRP A 251 1.39 -2.22 5.43
C TRP A 251 2.04 -0.85 5.41
N ALA A 252 1.55 0.12 6.17
CA ALA A 252 2.22 1.40 6.37
C ALA A 252 3.41 1.31 7.35
N LEU A 253 3.62 0.16 8.01
CA LEU A 253 4.73 -0.01 8.94
C LEU A 253 6.10 0.06 8.22
N PRO A 254 7.11 0.68 8.85
CA PRO A 254 8.44 0.82 8.28
C PRO A 254 9.19 -0.52 8.28
N LEU A 255 9.28 -1.17 7.13
CA LEU A 255 10.08 -2.39 6.93
C LEU A 255 11.51 -2.03 6.49
N ARG A 256 12.48 -2.87 6.86
CA ARG A 256 13.84 -2.79 6.31
C ARG A 256 13.81 -3.02 4.79
N PRO A 257 14.73 -2.38 4.04
CA PRO A 257 14.83 -2.58 2.60
C PRO A 257 14.91 -4.07 2.23
N GLY A 258 14.14 -4.48 1.21
CA GLY A 258 14.09 -5.87 0.75
C GLY A 258 13.22 -6.83 1.56
N MET A 259 12.67 -6.42 2.71
CA MET A 259 11.83 -7.29 3.57
C MET A 259 10.35 -7.29 3.18
N ARG A 260 9.94 -6.44 2.23
CA ARG A 260 8.58 -6.39 1.71
C ARG A 260 8.42 -7.29 0.49
N ARG A 261 7.28 -8.00 0.37
CA ARG A 261 6.98 -8.80 -0.83
C ARG A 261 7.04 -7.93 -2.08
N GLN A 262 7.72 -8.40 -3.12
CA GLN A 262 7.50 -7.87 -4.46
C GLN A 262 6.14 -8.39 -4.95
N ARG A 263 5.08 -7.60 -4.75
CA ARG A 263 3.75 -7.94 -5.24
C ARG A 263 3.55 -7.48 -6.67
N GLN A 264 2.87 -8.33 -7.43
CA GLN A 264 2.10 -7.87 -8.58
C GLN A 264 0.75 -7.41 -8.07
N TRP A 265 0.58 -6.09 -8.01
CA TRP A 265 -0.66 -5.50 -7.52
C TRP A 265 -1.79 -5.73 -8.51
N GLN A 266 -2.93 -6.19 -8.01
CA GLN A 266 -4.14 -6.36 -8.79
C GLN A 266 -5.16 -5.28 -8.41
N TRP A 267 -6.09 -4.97 -9.32
CA TRP A 267 -7.08 -3.92 -9.07
C TRP A 267 -7.88 -4.10 -7.76
N PRO A 268 -8.29 -5.32 -7.35
CA PRO A 268 -8.94 -5.52 -6.06
C PRO A 268 -8.11 -5.09 -4.83
N ASP A 269 -6.77 -5.05 -4.95
CA ASP A 269 -5.89 -4.63 -3.86
C ASP A 269 -5.98 -3.12 -3.58
N ALA A 270 -6.43 -2.30 -4.54
CA ALA A 270 -6.43 -0.84 -4.42
C ALA A 270 -7.21 -0.33 -3.18
N ALA A 271 -8.34 -0.96 -2.86
CA ALA A 271 -9.15 -0.63 -1.67
C ALA A 271 -8.43 -0.94 -0.34
N THR A 272 -7.45 -1.83 -0.38
CA THR A 272 -6.59 -2.21 0.75
C THR A 272 -5.37 -1.33 0.89
N LEU A 273 -5.16 -0.40 -0.03
CA LEU A 273 -4.02 0.52 -0.07
C LEU A 273 -4.47 1.95 0.21
N TRP A 274 -5.59 2.37 -0.38
CA TRP A 274 -6.09 3.73 -0.30
C TRP A 274 -7.58 3.76 0.06
N PRO A 275 -8.05 4.78 0.81
CA PRO A 275 -9.46 5.00 1.01
C PRO A 275 -10.15 5.38 -0.31
N SER A 276 -11.44 5.06 -0.44
CA SER A 276 -12.24 5.52 -1.58
C SER A 276 -12.31 7.04 -1.58
N ARG A 277 -12.32 7.65 -2.77
CA ARG A 277 -12.53 9.09 -2.84
C ARG A 277 -13.99 9.42 -2.49
N GLY A 278 -14.17 10.36 -1.57
CA GLY A 278 -15.49 10.85 -1.16
C GLY A 278 -16.26 11.53 -2.30
N ARG A 279 -17.54 11.87 -2.04
CA ARG A 279 -18.38 12.61 -3.01
C ARG A 279 -18.03 14.11 -3.09
N ASP A 280 -17.34 14.65 -2.09
CA ASP A 280 -16.95 16.06 -1.98
C ASP A 280 -15.73 16.37 -2.86
N ASN A 281 -15.92 16.22 -4.17
CA ASN A 281 -14.86 16.43 -5.14
C ASN A 281 -14.82 17.90 -5.55
N LEU A 282 -13.61 18.49 -5.52
CA LEU A 282 -13.33 19.74 -6.24
C LEU A 282 -13.86 19.64 -7.68
N PRO A 283 -14.35 20.75 -8.27
CA PRO A 283 -14.79 20.73 -9.66
C PRO A 283 -13.61 20.40 -10.58
N TRP A 284 -13.91 19.82 -11.74
CA TRP A 284 -12.93 19.75 -12.82
C TRP A 284 -12.56 21.19 -13.25
N PRO A 285 -11.28 21.53 -13.49
CA PRO A 285 -10.12 20.62 -13.58
C PRO A 285 -9.35 20.40 -12.27
N LEU A 286 -9.70 21.09 -11.17
CA LEU A 286 -8.94 21.09 -9.93
C LEU A 286 -8.78 19.67 -9.36
N ASN A 287 -9.81 18.84 -9.42
CA ASN A 287 -9.75 17.44 -8.97
C ASN A 287 -8.84 16.51 -9.79
N ARG A 288 -8.17 17.01 -10.83
CA ARG A 288 -7.20 16.26 -11.64
C ARG A 288 -5.78 16.77 -11.52
N MET A 289 -5.55 17.93 -10.91
CA MET A 289 -4.21 18.47 -10.73
C MET A 289 -3.39 17.55 -9.85
N LEU A 290 -2.17 17.21 -10.27
CA LEU A 290 -1.26 16.42 -9.46
C LEU A 290 -0.44 17.35 -8.56
N VAL A 291 -0.24 16.95 -7.31
CA VAL A 291 0.52 17.69 -6.31
C VAL A 291 1.65 16.80 -5.80
N ALA A 292 2.88 17.26 -5.96
CA ALA A 292 4.04 16.68 -5.27
C ALA A 292 4.45 17.66 -4.17
N GLU A 293 3.79 17.56 -3.02
CA GLU A 293 3.92 18.51 -1.90
C GLU A 293 5.38 18.70 -1.43
N PRO A 294 6.20 17.64 -1.25
CA PRO A 294 7.59 17.81 -0.80
C PRO A 294 8.45 18.58 -1.80
N ALA A 295 8.18 18.40 -3.09
CA ALA A 295 8.87 19.08 -4.19
C ALA A 295 8.22 20.45 -4.53
N ARG A 296 7.13 20.80 -3.85
CA ARG A 296 6.31 21.99 -4.13
C ARG A 296 5.91 22.10 -5.60
N LEU A 297 5.49 21.01 -6.23
CA LEU A 297 5.07 21.02 -7.64
C LEU A 297 3.55 20.86 -7.77
N VAL A 298 2.97 21.57 -8.73
CA VAL A 298 1.60 21.29 -9.21
C VAL A 298 1.65 21.07 -10.72
N TYR A 299 1.24 19.90 -11.16
CA TYR A 299 1.06 19.61 -12.58
C TYR A 299 -0.41 19.72 -12.94
N LEU A 300 -0.70 20.50 -13.99
CA LEU A 300 -2.05 20.71 -14.53
C LEU A 300 -2.22 19.82 -15.77
N PRO A 301 -2.75 18.59 -15.63
CA PRO A 301 -2.82 17.68 -16.75
C PRO A 301 -3.84 18.15 -17.79
N SER A 302 -3.35 18.35 -19.01
CA SER A 302 -4.18 18.42 -20.21
C SER A 302 -4.51 16.98 -20.64
N PRO A 303 -5.79 16.60 -20.73
CA PRO A 303 -6.16 15.27 -21.22
C PRO A 303 -5.57 15.01 -22.62
N GLY A 304 -4.72 13.99 -22.75
CA GLY A 304 -3.93 13.71 -23.94
C GLY A 304 -3.02 12.48 -23.77
N ALA A 305 -2.23 12.15 -24.80
CA ALA A 305 -1.53 10.86 -24.88
C ALA A 305 -0.14 10.79 -24.24
N VAL A 306 0.50 11.92 -23.91
CA VAL A 306 1.96 11.95 -23.65
C VAL A 306 2.31 12.50 -22.26
N ASP A 307 1.48 12.26 -21.24
CA ASP A 307 1.77 12.72 -19.88
C ASP A 307 2.13 11.60 -18.88
N ALA A 308 2.22 10.35 -19.34
CA ALA A 308 2.56 9.22 -18.47
C ALA A 308 3.92 9.39 -17.75
N GLY A 309 4.94 9.86 -18.46
CA GLY A 309 6.27 10.14 -17.90
C GLY A 309 6.23 11.25 -16.83
N ILE A 310 5.43 12.29 -17.05
CA ILE A 310 5.25 13.39 -16.10
C ILE A 310 4.48 12.94 -14.87
N LYS A 311 3.39 12.18 -15.05
CA LYS A 311 2.63 11.59 -13.94
C LYS A 311 3.53 10.70 -13.08
N ARG A 312 4.42 9.92 -13.70
CA ARG A 312 5.40 9.11 -12.99
C ARG A 312 6.40 9.97 -12.22
N MET A 313 6.95 11.02 -12.84
CA MET A 313 7.81 12.00 -12.15
C MET A 313 7.11 12.63 -10.95
N MET A 314 5.86 13.10 -11.10
CA MET A 314 5.07 13.68 -10.02
C MET A 314 4.86 12.69 -8.87
N LEU A 315 4.58 11.42 -9.18
CA LEU A 315 4.47 10.36 -8.18
C LEU A 315 5.80 10.12 -7.45
N GLU A 316 6.92 10.05 -8.16
CA GLU A 316 8.24 9.84 -7.54
C GLU A 316 8.64 10.98 -6.61
N LEU A 317 8.30 12.22 -6.97
CA LEU A 317 8.58 13.41 -6.14
C LEU A 317 7.58 13.63 -4.99
N SER A 318 6.48 12.87 -4.96
CA SER A 318 5.47 12.97 -3.90
C SER A 318 5.85 12.18 -2.64
N SER A 319 5.15 12.43 -1.53
CA SER A 319 5.21 11.61 -0.31
C SER A 319 4.16 10.49 -0.28
N VAL A 320 3.49 10.22 -1.41
CA VAL A 320 2.37 9.27 -1.49
C VAL A 320 2.83 7.85 -1.14
N PRO A 321 2.11 7.13 -0.25
CA PRO A 321 2.43 5.74 0.06
C PRO A 321 2.12 4.83 -1.13
N HIS A 322 2.80 3.67 -1.18
CA HIS A 322 2.55 2.62 -2.18
C HIS A 322 2.75 3.06 -3.65
N LYS A 323 3.74 3.92 -3.95
CA LYS A 323 4.04 4.41 -5.31
C LYS A 323 4.10 3.30 -6.37
N GLN A 324 4.77 2.19 -6.07
CA GLN A 324 4.88 1.06 -6.99
C GLN A 324 3.51 0.45 -7.35
N ALA A 325 2.59 0.35 -6.39
CA ALA A 325 1.23 -0.12 -6.65
C ALA A 325 0.48 0.86 -7.55
N LEU A 326 0.63 2.16 -7.30
CA LEU A 326 0.00 3.22 -8.08
C LEU A 326 0.49 3.18 -9.55
N GLN A 327 1.78 2.90 -9.77
CA GLN A 327 2.34 2.69 -11.11
C GLN A 327 1.78 1.43 -11.79
N GLN A 328 1.80 0.28 -11.12
CA GLN A 328 1.35 -1.01 -11.69
C GLN A 328 -0.15 -1.02 -12.01
N LEU A 329 -0.98 -0.45 -11.14
CA LEU A 329 -2.43 -0.38 -11.30
C LEU A 329 -2.88 0.72 -12.27
N GLY A 330 -1.97 1.62 -12.63
CA GLY A 330 -2.18 2.76 -13.50
C GLY A 330 -2.64 4.02 -12.76
N ILE A 331 -1.78 5.05 -12.80
CA ILE A 331 -1.97 6.32 -12.07
C ILE A 331 -3.36 6.90 -12.29
N ASP A 332 -3.78 7.10 -13.54
CA ASP A 332 -5.07 7.70 -13.89
C ASP A 332 -6.27 6.93 -13.36
N ARG A 333 -6.15 5.61 -13.27
CA ARG A 333 -7.22 4.73 -12.80
C ARG A 333 -7.34 4.85 -11.28
N VAL A 334 -6.22 4.73 -10.56
CA VAL A 334 -6.19 4.80 -9.10
C VAL A 334 -6.63 6.18 -8.61
N VAL A 335 -6.02 7.25 -9.12
CA VAL A 335 -6.32 8.63 -8.70
C VAL A 335 -7.67 9.13 -9.22
N ARG A 336 -8.49 8.30 -9.85
CA ARG A 336 -9.90 8.62 -10.12
C ARG A 336 -10.81 8.12 -9.00
N ASP A 337 -10.51 6.94 -8.48
CA ASP A 337 -11.43 6.16 -7.65
C ASP A 337 -11.03 6.21 -6.16
N TYR A 338 -9.77 6.53 -5.85
CA TYR A 338 -9.21 6.51 -4.50
C TYR A 338 -8.53 7.84 -4.12
N ALA A 339 -8.55 8.17 -2.82
CA ALA A 339 -7.82 9.31 -2.28
C ALA A 339 -6.38 8.90 -1.94
N THR A 340 -5.46 9.20 -2.85
CA THR A 340 -4.05 8.79 -2.80
C THR A 340 -3.15 9.83 -2.14
N GLY A 341 -3.60 11.08 -2.09
CA GLY A 341 -2.79 12.26 -1.75
C GLY A 341 -2.03 12.84 -2.95
N LEU A 342 -2.11 12.21 -4.14
CA LEU A 342 -1.41 12.66 -5.34
C LEU A 342 -2.17 13.76 -6.09
N VAL A 343 -3.50 13.85 -5.96
CA VAL A 343 -4.29 14.88 -6.63
C VAL A 343 -4.74 15.96 -5.66
N LEU A 344 -4.90 17.18 -6.14
CA LEU A 344 -5.38 18.32 -5.35
C LEU A 344 -6.76 18.05 -4.72
N GLY A 345 -7.61 17.24 -5.37
CA GLY A 345 -8.90 16.81 -4.82
C GLY A 345 -8.84 15.87 -3.62
N ASP A 346 -7.66 15.37 -3.24
CA ASP A 346 -7.47 14.54 -2.05
C ASP A 346 -7.18 15.38 -0.78
N TYR A 347 -7.03 16.72 -0.92
CA TYR A 347 -6.68 17.66 0.14
C TYR A 347 -7.91 18.39 0.71
N SER A 348 -7.81 18.89 1.94
CA SER A 348 -8.89 19.70 2.54
C SER A 348 -9.07 21.03 1.81
N PRO A 349 -10.25 21.69 1.89
CA PRO A 349 -10.47 23.00 1.29
C PRO A 349 -9.42 24.06 1.69
N GLU A 350 -9.00 24.06 2.97
CA GLU A 350 -7.99 24.97 3.50
C GLU A 350 -6.61 24.70 2.88
N GLU A 351 -6.25 23.42 2.73
CA GLU A 351 -5.01 23.02 2.07
C GLU A 351 -5.01 23.38 0.59
N VAL A 352 -6.14 23.20 -0.10
CA VAL A 352 -6.30 23.59 -1.51
C VAL A 352 -6.11 25.09 -1.66
N GLN A 353 -6.73 25.90 -0.80
CA GLN A 353 -6.55 27.36 -0.81
C GLN A 353 -5.10 27.76 -0.54
N ARG A 354 -4.44 27.12 0.44
CA ARG A 354 -3.03 27.34 0.76
C ARG A 354 -2.12 26.99 -0.42
N ILE A 355 -2.32 25.84 -1.06
CA ILE A 355 -1.57 25.43 -2.25
C ILE A 355 -1.83 26.39 -3.40
N ALA A 356 -3.07 26.82 -3.63
CA ALA A 356 -3.42 27.75 -4.69
C ALA A 356 -2.81 29.15 -4.48
N ALA A 357 -2.77 29.65 -3.24
CA ALA A 357 -2.25 30.98 -2.92
C ALA A 357 -0.71 31.04 -2.79
N SER A 358 -0.05 29.91 -2.54
CA SER A 358 1.39 29.88 -2.28
C SER A 358 2.23 30.13 -3.54
N ARG A 359 3.04 31.19 -3.55
CA ARG A 359 4.02 31.43 -4.63
C ARG A 359 5.18 30.43 -4.61
N ASP A 360 5.30 29.67 -3.53
CA ASP A 360 6.34 28.66 -3.38
C ASP A 360 6.02 27.38 -4.13
N TYR A 361 4.93 27.27 -4.88
CA TYR A 361 4.63 26.13 -5.78
C TYR A 361 4.96 26.46 -7.23
N PHE A 362 5.58 25.52 -7.94
CA PHE A 362 5.91 25.62 -9.36
C PHE A 362 4.84 24.85 -10.11
N ARG A 363 4.00 25.61 -10.80
CA ARG A 363 2.79 25.18 -11.47
C ARG A 363 3.07 25.14 -12.95
N PHE A 364 2.92 23.97 -13.54
CA PHE A 364 3.20 23.82 -14.96
C PHE A 364 2.19 22.92 -15.65
N ALA A 365 2.10 23.09 -16.97
CA ALA A 365 1.25 22.27 -17.82
C ALA A 365 1.98 21.87 -19.10
N ILE A 366 1.55 20.76 -19.69
CA ILE A 366 1.90 20.41 -21.07
C ILE A 366 0.74 20.82 -21.97
N VAL A 367 1.05 21.67 -22.94
CA VAL A 367 0.11 22.13 -23.96
C VAL A 367 0.43 21.40 -25.26
N TYR A 368 -0.58 20.73 -25.79
CA TYR A 368 -0.50 20.04 -27.07
C TYR A 368 -0.98 20.95 -28.20
N GLU A 369 -0.44 20.75 -29.39
CA GLU A 369 -1.01 21.39 -30.59
C GLU A 369 -2.44 20.84 -30.79
N PRO A 370 -3.48 21.69 -30.94
CA PRO A 370 -4.87 21.25 -30.97
C PRO A 370 -5.19 20.19 -32.03
N VAL A 371 -4.62 20.28 -33.23
CA VAL A 371 -4.88 19.32 -34.32
C VAL A 371 -4.26 17.96 -33.98
N ALA A 372 -2.97 17.93 -33.65
CA ALA A 372 -2.24 16.71 -33.28
C ALA A 372 -2.90 16.02 -32.09
N ARG A 373 -3.41 16.78 -31.11
CA ARG A 373 -4.17 16.26 -29.98
C ARG A 373 -5.46 15.55 -30.42
N LEU A 374 -6.24 16.16 -31.32
CA LEU A 374 -7.49 15.55 -31.82
C LEU A 374 -7.21 14.31 -32.67
N VAL A 375 -6.19 14.36 -33.53
CA VAL A 375 -5.74 13.21 -34.33
C VAL A 375 -5.40 12.04 -33.42
N GLU A 376 -4.63 12.29 -32.37
CA GLU A 376 -4.22 11.25 -31.41
C GLU A 376 -5.39 10.67 -30.63
N ILE A 377 -6.34 11.50 -30.20
CA ILE A 377 -7.57 11.04 -29.55
C ILE A 377 -8.39 10.16 -30.50
N TYR A 378 -8.53 10.58 -31.75
CA TYR A 378 -9.24 9.84 -32.79
C TYR A 378 -8.58 8.49 -33.05
N ARG A 379 -7.28 8.46 -33.33
CA ARG A 379 -6.49 7.25 -33.52
C ARG A 379 -6.70 6.27 -32.37
N ARG A 380 -6.44 6.71 -31.14
CA ARG A 380 -6.45 5.83 -29.97
C ARG A 380 -7.84 5.28 -29.64
N HIS A 381 -8.89 6.10 -29.71
CA HIS A 381 -10.22 5.72 -29.23
C HIS A 381 -11.17 5.27 -30.34
N PHE A 382 -11.11 5.91 -31.50
CA PHE A 382 -12.05 5.68 -32.61
C PHE A 382 -11.48 4.82 -33.74
N VAL A 383 -10.16 4.57 -33.75
CA VAL A 383 -9.51 3.62 -34.70
C VAL A 383 -9.07 2.35 -33.98
N GLU A 384 -8.07 2.47 -33.10
CA GLU A 384 -7.42 1.32 -32.43
C GLU A 384 -8.36 0.59 -31.49
N ARG A 385 -9.13 1.34 -30.68
CA ARG A 385 -10.00 0.79 -29.64
C ARG A 385 -11.49 0.91 -29.97
N ARG A 386 -11.83 1.03 -31.25
CA ARG A 386 -13.21 1.27 -31.69
C ARG A 386 -14.20 0.19 -31.22
N ARG A 387 -13.76 -1.07 -31.19
CA ARG A 387 -14.55 -2.22 -30.71
C ARG A 387 -14.83 -2.19 -29.20
N GLU A 388 -14.06 -1.39 -28.45
CA GLU A 388 -14.25 -1.21 -27.01
C GLU A 388 -15.13 0.00 -26.68
N LEU A 389 -15.60 0.77 -27.67
CA LEU A 389 -16.32 2.03 -27.42
C LEU A 389 -17.57 1.86 -26.56
N ALA A 390 -18.23 0.70 -26.60
CA ALA A 390 -19.37 0.38 -25.73
C ALA A 390 -19.04 0.47 -24.22
N ARG A 391 -17.75 0.33 -23.85
CA ARG A 391 -17.27 0.51 -22.47
C ARG A 391 -17.13 1.99 -22.07
N TRP A 392 -17.25 2.92 -23.01
CA TRP A 392 -17.20 4.37 -22.80
C TRP A 392 -18.49 5.05 -23.28
N PRO A 393 -19.55 5.08 -22.46
CA PRO A 393 -20.88 5.53 -22.86
C PRO A 393 -20.92 6.90 -23.57
N ARG A 394 -20.06 7.85 -23.15
CA ARG A 394 -20.00 9.18 -23.77
C ARG A 394 -19.42 9.16 -25.19
N MET A 395 -18.41 8.34 -25.45
CA MET A 395 -17.82 8.18 -26.79
C MET A 395 -18.72 7.34 -27.69
N TYR A 396 -19.33 6.28 -27.13
CA TYR A 396 -20.33 5.47 -27.84
C TYR A 396 -21.52 6.32 -28.30
N ARG A 397 -22.02 7.22 -27.45
CA ARG A 397 -23.09 8.15 -27.80
C ARG A 397 -22.68 9.14 -28.91
N LEU A 398 -21.42 9.58 -28.94
CA LEU A 398 -20.91 10.40 -30.05
C LEU A 398 -20.95 9.59 -31.35
N LEU A 399 -20.45 8.36 -31.34
CA LEU A 399 -20.47 7.47 -32.50
C LEU A 399 -21.92 7.23 -33.01
N ALA A 400 -22.83 6.88 -32.09
CA ALA A 400 -24.26 6.69 -32.34
C ALA A 400 -24.90 7.89 -33.05
N ALA A 401 -24.68 9.08 -32.51
CA ALA A 401 -25.26 10.30 -33.03
C ALA A 401 -24.68 10.70 -34.40
N VAL A 402 -23.39 10.46 -34.63
CA VAL A 402 -22.74 10.73 -35.92
C VAL A 402 -23.23 9.76 -37.00
N GLN A 403 -23.44 8.49 -36.67
CA GLN A 403 -23.97 7.49 -37.61
C GLN A 403 -25.50 7.57 -37.78
N GLY A 404 -26.21 8.31 -36.92
CA GLY A 404 -27.68 8.35 -36.93
C GLY A 404 -28.33 7.05 -36.48
N MET A 405 -27.66 6.28 -35.61
CA MET A 405 -28.08 4.93 -35.20
C MET A 405 -28.23 4.85 -33.68
N ALA A 406 -29.26 4.15 -33.18
CA ALA A 406 -29.40 3.87 -31.76
C ALA A 406 -28.29 2.94 -31.24
N GLN A 407 -27.88 1.98 -32.07
CA GLN A 407 -26.76 1.08 -31.85
C GLN A 407 -25.74 1.28 -32.99
N PRO A 408 -24.70 2.09 -32.79
CA PRO A 408 -23.70 2.34 -33.82
C PRO A 408 -22.88 1.11 -34.20
N ASP A 409 -22.51 1.03 -35.46
CA ASP A 409 -21.54 0.09 -36.00
C ASP A 409 -20.11 0.50 -35.58
N CYS A 410 -19.62 -0.17 -34.53
CA CYS A 410 -18.28 0.04 -33.99
C CYS A 410 -17.18 -0.53 -34.88
N ASP A 411 -17.48 -1.50 -35.76
CA ASP A 411 -16.51 -2.07 -36.68
C ASP A 411 -16.20 -1.10 -37.81
N ARG A 412 -17.23 -0.49 -38.40
CA ARG A 412 -17.10 0.57 -39.39
C ARG A 412 -16.50 1.86 -38.80
N GLY A 413 -16.93 2.24 -37.60
CA GLY A 413 -16.52 3.48 -36.95
C GLY A 413 -16.97 4.75 -37.70
N ILE A 414 -16.27 5.86 -37.48
CA ILE A 414 -16.53 7.17 -38.13
C ILE A 414 -15.24 7.71 -38.72
N SER A 415 -15.34 8.61 -39.70
CA SER A 415 -14.17 9.30 -40.26
C SER A 415 -13.63 10.38 -39.33
N PHE A 416 -12.42 10.87 -39.58
CA PHE A 416 -11.85 11.96 -38.80
C PHE A 416 -12.65 13.26 -38.99
N ARG A 417 -13.13 13.56 -40.21
CA ARG A 417 -13.98 14.73 -40.49
C ARG A 417 -15.26 14.69 -39.68
N GLN A 418 -15.91 13.53 -39.64
CA GLN A 418 -17.12 13.31 -38.85
C GLN A 418 -16.86 13.50 -37.35
N PHE A 419 -15.74 12.97 -36.84
CA PHE A 419 -15.31 13.17 -35.46
C PHE A 419 -15.08 14.65 -35.13
N VAL A 420 -14.30 15.37 -35.94
CA VAL A 420 -14.02 16.80 -35.75
C VAL A 420 -15.31 17.63 -35.78
N SER A 421 -16.19 17.34 -36.73
CA SER A 421 -17.50 18.00 -36.85
C SER A 421 -18.36 17.79 -35.61
N ALA A 422 -18.39 16.56 -35.08
CA ALA A 422 -19.10 16.27 -33.85
C ALA A 422 -18.51 17.03 -32.65
N VAL A 423 -17.20 16.97 -32.41
CA VAL A 423 -16.60 17.59 -31.22
C VAL A 423 -16.60 19.12 -31.26
N THR A 424 -16.48 19.72 -32.45
CA THR A 424 -16.53 21.19 -32.62
C THR A 424 -17.95 21.75 -32.69
N SER A 425 -18.98 20.92 -32.85
CA SER A 425 -20.39 21.36 -32.76
C SER A 425 -20.80 21.84 -31.37
N GLY A 426 -20.01 21.51 -30.33
CA GLY A 426 -20.32 21.78 -28.93
C GLY A 426 -21.37 20.83 -28.31
N ARG A 427 -22.01 19.96 -29.09
CA ARG A 427 -23.04 19.02 -28.60
C ARG A 427 -22.48 17.91 -27.72
N PHE A 428 -21.21 17.53 -27.91
CA PHE A 428 -20.58 16.42 -27.19
C PHE A 428 -19.46 16.93 -26.29
N ALA A 429 -19.79 17.25 -25.03
CA ALA A 429 -18.77 17.61 -24.05
C ALA A 429 -18.04 16.36 -23.51
N HIS A 430 -16.71 16.35 -23.60
CA HIS A 430 -15.86 15.31 -23.01
C HIS A 430 -14.49 15.88 -22.64
N PRO A 431 -13.88 15.49 -21.51
CA PRO A 431 -12.58 16.03 -21.09
C PRO A 431 -11.46 15.87 -22.14
N LEU A 432 -11.45 14.77 -22.91
CA LEU A 432 -10.40 14.51 -23.89
C LEU A 432 -10.30 15.56 -24.99
N TRP A 433 -11.41 16.08 -25.51
CA TRP A 433 -11.43 17.10 -26.56
C TRP A 433 -11.96 18.44 -26.05
N GLN A 434 -12.01 18.63 -24.73
CA GLN A 434 -12.29 19.94 -24.16
C GLN A 434 -11.08 20.85 -24.36
N ARG A 435 -11.33 22.15 -24.53
CA ARG A 435 -10.27 23.16 -24.69
C ARG A 435 -9.27 23.08 -23.53
N GLN A 436 -7.97 23.03 -23.85
CA GLN A 436 -6.87 22.94 -22.89
C GLN A 436 -6.81 24.17 -22.00
N SER A 437 -7.17 25.33 -22.53
CA SER A 437 -7.36 26.57 -21.75
C SER A 437 -8.32 26.41 -20.56
N ARG A 438 -9.26 25.45 -20.60
CA ARG A 438 -10.13 25.15 -19.44
C ARG A 438 -9.48 24.25 -18.39
N CYS A 439 -8.36 23.60 -18.72
CA CYS A 439 -7.55 22.82 -17.78
C CYS A 439 -6.60 23.72 -16.96
N LEU A 440 -6.50 25.00 -17.32
CA LEU A 440 -5.69 26.02 -16.68
C LEU A 440 -6.64 26.99 -15.94
N PRO A 441 -7.17 26.62 -14.76
CA PRO A 441 -8.15 27.43 -14.06
C PRO A 441 -7.56 28.70 -13.45
N TRP A 442 -6.24 28.86 -13.51
CA TRP A 442 -5.52 30.02 -12.99
C TRP A 442 -4.80 30.73 -14.14
N PRO A 443 -5.46 31.70 -14.81
CA PRO A 443 -4.91 32.40 -15.97
C PRO A 443 -3.56 33.08 -15.70
N ASP A 444 -3.30 33.48 -14.45
CA ASP A 444 -2.10 34.20 -14.02
C ASP A 444 -1.20 33.38 -13.08
N SER A 445 -1.46 32.08 -12.91
CA SER A 445 -0.71 31.25 -11.94
C SER A 445 -0.12 29.97 -12.54
N CYS A 446 -0.09 29.79 -13.85
CA CYS A 446 0.78 28.77 -14.43
C CYS A 446 2.16 29.40 -14.60
N ASP A 447 3.15 28.95 -13.83
CA ASP A 447 4.50 29.51 -13.85
C ASP A 447 5.22 29.19 -15.16
N ALA A 448 4.91 28.03 -15.77
CA ALA A 448 5.45 27.64 -17.06
C ALA A 448 4.50 26.75 -17.87
N LEU A 449 4.57 26.89 -19.19
CA LEU A 449 3.88 26.03 -20.14
C LEU A 449 4.92 25.38 -21.06
N TYR A 450 4.78 24.08 -21.27
CA TYR A 450 5.72 23.31 -22.11
C TYR A 450 4.98 22.56 -23.21
N ARG A 451 5.69 22.28 -24.29
CA ARG A 451 5.29 21.32 -25.32
C ARG A 451 5.83 19.93 -25.01
N PRO A 452 5.25 18.87 -25.59
CA PRO A 452 5.82 17.52 -25.50
C PRO A 452 7.30 17.42 -25.91
N GLN A 453 7.77 18.26 -26.85
CA GLN A 453 9.17 18.29 -27.30
C GLN A 453 10.10 19.03 -26.33
N GLN A 454 9.55 19.80 -25.38
CA GLN A 454 10.28 20.66 -24.44
C GLN A 454 10.46 20.01 -23.06
N LEU A 455 10.28 18.69 -22.91
CA LEU A 455 10.46 18.03 -21.61
C LEU A 455 11.90 18.18 -21.07
N ALA A 456 12.90 18.30 -21.95
CA ALA A 456 14.28 18.59 -21.54
C ALA A 456 14.43 19.99 -20.90
N LEU A 457 13.65 20.96 -21.37
CA LEU A 457 13.62 22.30 -20.78
C LEU A 457 12.97 22.25 -19.40
N LEU A 458 11.84 21.53 -19.26
CA LEU A 458 11.21 21.29 -17.97
C LEU A 458 12.17 20.66 -16.96
N GLU A 459 12.96 19.65 -17.36
CA GLU A 459 14.01 19.06 -16.50
C GLU A 459 15.02 20.11 -16.00
N ARG A 460 15.49 20.99 -16.90
CA ARG A 460 16.43 22.07 -16.55
C ARG A 460 15.80 23.11 -15.63
N ASP A 461 14.55 23.47 -15.86
CA ASP A 461 13.83 24.43 -15.03
C ASP A 461 13.54 23.88 -13.64
N LEU A 462 13.21 22.60 -13.52
CA LEU A 462 13.08 21.92 -12.23
C LEU A 462 14.43 21.86 -11.48
N ALA A 463 15.53 21.59 -12.18
CA ALA A 463 16.87 21.62 -11.57
C ALA A 463 17.24 23.03 -11.09
N ARG A 464 16.98 24.06 -11.90
CA ARG A 464 17.33 25.46 -11.60
C ARG A 464 16.46 26.06 -10.50
N GLN A 465 15.14 25.95 -10.65
CA GLN A 465 14.19 26.65 -9.77
C GLN A 465 13.89 25.87 -8.50
N ARG A 466 14.05 24.53 -8.52
CA ARG A 466 13.70 23.65 -7.40
C ARG A 466 14.82 22.78 -6.89
N GLN A 467 16.00 22.83 -7.50
CA GLN A 467 17.12 21.96 -7.15
C GLN A 467 16.73 20.47 -7.27
N LEU A 468 15.83 20.15 -8.22
CA LEU A 468 15.35 18.80 -8.48
C LEU A 468 16.01 18.23 -9.73
N ALA A 469 16.93 17.30 -9.55
CA ALA A 469 17.50 16.52 -10.65
C ALA A 469 16.55 15.38 -11.04
N VAL A 470 15.81 15.55 -12.13
CA VAL A 470 14.84 14.57 -12.62
C VAL A 470 15.10 14.20 -14.07
N ARG A 471 14.70 12.97 -14.44
CA ARG A 471 14.68 12.51 -15.82
C ARG A 471 13.27 12.05 -16.15
N ILE A 472 12.63 12.75 -17.08
CA ILE A 472 11.28 12.46 -17.53
C ILE A 472 11.37 11.43 -18.65
N GLU A 473 10.74 10.28 -18.44
CA GLU A 473 10.63 9.28 -19.49
C GLU A 473 9.81 9.85 -20.65
N ARG A 474 10.43 9.87 -21.84
CA ARG A 474 9.77 10.28 -23.07
C ARG A 474 9.08 9.06 -23.66
N ALA A 475 7.87 9.23 -24.16
CA ALA A 475 7.27 8.20 -24.99
C ALA A 475 8.20 7.95 -26.20
N PRO A 476 8.34 6.69 -26.67
CA PRO A 476 9.16 6.40 -27.84
C PRO A 476 8.73 7.27 -29.03
N GLU A 477 9.68 7.69 -29.86
CA GLU A 477 9.43 8.58 -31.03
C GLU A 477 8.32 8.04 -31.94
N SER A 478 8.21 6.72 -32.06
CA SER A 478 7.12 6.04 -32.81
C SER A 478 5.74 6.15 -32.17
N ALA A 479 5.66 6.36 -30.85
CA ALA A 479 4.41 6.66 -30.13
C ALA A 479 4.17 8.16 -30.01
N THR A 480 5.16 9.00 -30.32
CA THR A 480 5.06 10.44 -30.15
C THR A 480 4.68 11.11 -31.45
N THR A 481 3.43 11.56 -31.46
CA THR A 481 2.94 12.73 -32.19
C THR A 481 2.92 12.59 -33.70
N CYS A 482 1.72 12.68 -34.25
CA CYS A 482 1.52 13.27 -35.57
C CYS A 482 2.48 14.48 -35.66
N PRO A 483 3.42 14.52 -36.63
CA PRO A 483 4.40 15.60 -36.68
C PRO A 483 3.65 16.93 -36.61
N PRO A 484 4.19 17.94 -35.89
CA PRO A 484 3.55 19.25 -35.84
C PRO A 484 3.24 19.65 -37.27
N PHE A 485 1.98 19.97 -37.55
CA PHE A 485 1.51 20.27 -38.89
C PHE A 485 2.34 21.44 -39.44
N SER A 486 3.31 21.13 -40.29
CA SER A 486 4.43 22.03 -40.65
C SER A 486 4.37 22.49 -42.10
N GLY A 487 3.29 22.17 -42.81
CA GLY A 487 3.08 22.58 -44.19
C GLY A 487 1.66 23.07 -44.45
N PRO A 488 1.42 23.77 -45.58
CA PRO A 488 0.07 23.99 -46.06
C PRO A 488 -0.62 22.61 -46.26
N PRO A 489 -1.92 22.51 -45.96
CA PRO A 489 -2.67 21.26 -46.09
C PRO A 489 -2.48 20.67 -47.48
N SER A 490 -2.08 19.39 -47.52
CA SER A 490 -2.13 18.60 -48.74
C SER A 490 -3.53 18.76 -49.33
N THR A 491 -3.62 19.11 -50.60
CA THR A 491 -4.90 19.21 -51.31
C THR A 491 -5.61 17.86 -51.42
N ALA A 492 -4.90 16.76 -51.15
CA ALA A 492 -5.44 15.42 -51.05
C ALA A 492 -5.39 14.94 -49.59
N ALA A 493 -6.42 15.22 -48.79
CA ALA A 493 -6.63 14.54 -47.51
C ALA A 493 -7.41 13.24 -47.76
N ALA A 494 -6.76 12.28 -48.41
CA ALA A 494 -7.43 11.08 -48.94
C ALA A 494 -8.17 10.27 -47.85
N TYR A 495 -7.76 10.42 -46.59
CA TYR A 495 -8.30 9.65 -45.46
C TYR A 495 -9.21 10.44 -44.52
N ALA A 496 -9.39 11.75 -44.70
CA ALA A 496 -10.23 12.57 -43.80
C ALA A 496 -11.68 12.07 -43.72
N ASP A 497 -12.18 11.51 -44.83
CA ASP A 497 -13.54 11.00 -44.99
C ASP A 497 -13.64 9.47 -44.93
N THR A 498 -12.51 8.77 -44.81
CA THR A 498 -12.47 7.31 -44.66
C THR A 498 -12.92 6.91 -43.25
N PRO A 499 -13.97 6.08 -43.09
CA PRO A 499 -14.36 5.54 -41.79
C PRO A 499 -13.21 4.77 -41.13
N ALA A 500 -13.10 4.86 -39.80
CA ALA A 500 -12.01 4.24 -39.05
C ALA A 500 -11.78 2.73 -39.33
N GLY A 501 -12.85 1.98 -39.59
CA GLY A 501 -12.78 0.56 -39.93
C GLY A 501 -12.19 0.25 -41.30
N GLN A 502 -12.02 1.25 -42.16
CA GLN A 502 -11.49 1.16 -43.52
C GLN A 502 -10.11 1.79 -43.66
N LEU A 503 -9.55 2.35 -42.59
CA LEU A 503 -8.19 2.90 -42.60
C LEU A 503 -7.15 1.77 -42.76
N PRO A 504 -6.03 2.01 -43.46
CA PRO A 504 -4.92 1.09 -43.51
C PRO A 504 -4.40 0.72 -42.11
N ALA A 505 -3.92 -0.52 -41.95
CA ALA A 505 -3.38 -1.00 -40.68
C ALA A 505 -2.13 -0.22 -40.24
N ASP A 506 -1.31 0.24 -41.20
CA ASP A 506 -0.17 1.10 -40.94
C ASP A 506 -0.61 2.55 -40.77
N SER A 507 -0.59 3.02 -39.51
CA SER A 507 -0.98 4.37 -39.16
C SER A 507 -0.13 5.47 -39.78
N SER A 508 1.14 5.18 -40.12
CA SER A 508 2.05 6.21 -40.64
C SER A 508 1.59 6.74 -42.00
N SER A 509 0.98 5.87 -42.82
CA SER A 509 0.52 6.21 -44.17
C SER A 509 -0.67 7.17 -44.19
N TRP A 510 -1.62 7.06 -43.24
CA TRP A 510 -2.84 7.89 -43.26
C TRP A 510 -2.79 9.09 -42.31
N LEU A 511 -1.96 9.09 -41.27
CA LEU A 511 -1.91 10.17 -40.27
C LEU A 511 -1.59 11.54 -40.90
N ALA A 512 -0.66 11.56 -41.88
CA ALA A 512 -0.28 12.78 -42.58
C ALA A 512 -1.40 13.36 -43.48
N GLU A 513 -2.39 12.53 -43.83
CA GLU A 513 -3.45 12.85 -44.80
C GLU A 513 -4.85 12.93 -44.15
N LEU A 514 -4.94 12.95 -42.82
CA LEU A 514 -6.22 13.10 -42.12
C LEU A 514 -6.77 14.53 -42.11
N VAL A 515 -5.93 15.53 -42.30
CA VAL A 515 -6.27 16.94 -42.06
C VAL A 515 -6.14 17.74 -43.34
N ASP A 516 -7.26 18.20 -43.88
CA ASP A 516 -7.30 19.19 -44.97
C ASP A 516 -7.44 20.63 -44.46
N ALA A 517 -7.38 21.59 -45.39
CA ALA A 517 -7.50 23.01 -45.08
C ALA A 517 -8.85 23.39 -44.42
N PRO A 518 -10.00 22.88 -44.92
CA PRO A 518 -11.28 23.09 -44.25
C PRO A 518 -11.29 22.60 -42.79
N LEU A 519 -10.81 21.38 -42.51
CA LEU A 519 -10.77 20.83 -41.16
C LEU A 519 -9.83 21.61 -40.25
N TYR A 520 -8.64 21.95 -40.74
CA TYR A 520 -7.70 22.77 -39.97
C TYR A 520 -8.34 24.09 -39.55
N ARG A 521 -8.98 24.81 -40.49
CA ARG A 521 -9.67 26.08 -40.19
C ARG A 521 -10.81 25.90 -39.20
N GLN A 522 -11.58 24.81 -39.30
CA GLN A 522 -12.65 24.48 -38.36
C GLN A 522 -12.10 24.25 -36.94
N ILE A 523 -11.02 23.48 -36.80
CA ILE A 523 -10.35 23.23 -35.52
C ILE A 523 -9.80 24.55 -34.97
N GLN A 524 -9.12 25.34 -35.80
CA GLN A 524 -8.58 26.65 -35.41
C GLN A 524 -9.65 27.62 -34.91
N ALA A 525 -10.80 27.68 -35.60
CA ALA A 525 -11.93 28.51 -35.19
C ALA A 525 -12.54 28.08 -33.85
N TYR A 526 -12.54 26.77 -33.54
CA TYR A 526 -13.09 26.26 -32.28
C TYR A 526 -12.11 26.33 -31.10
N TYR A 527 -10.80 26.18 -31.36
CA TYR A 527 -9.72 26.16 -30.35
C TYR A 527 -8.77 27.38 -30.40
N PRO A 528 -9.21 28.62 -30.66
CA PRO A 528 -8.30 29.75 -30.94
C PRO A 528 -7.37 30.07 -29.76
N ARG A 529 -7.88 29.93 -28.52
CA ARG A 529 -7.09 30.12 -27.29
C ARG A 529 -6.04 29.03 -27.12
N ASP A 530 -6.34 27.79 -27.47
CA ASP A 530 -5.38 26.69 -27.31
C ASP A 530 -4.25 26.79 -28.34
N PHE A 531 -4.54 27.25 -29.56
CA PHE A 531 -3.49 27.62 -30.54
C PHE A 531 -2.61 28.76 -30.01
N THR A 532 -3.21 29.79 -29.41
CA THR A 532 -2.47 30.91 -28.80
C THR A 532 -1.56 30.41 -27.67
N LEU A 533 -2.09 29.56 -26.78
CA LEU A 533 -1.32 28.95 -25.69
C LEU A 533 -0.17 28.10 -26.22
N TYR A 534 -0.42 27.27 -27.23
CA TYR A 534 0.61 26.44 -27.85
C TYR A 534 1.70 27.31 -28.48
N ASN A 535 1.34 28.36 -29.24
CA ASN A 535 2.32 29.21 -29.92
C ASN A 535 3.19 30.01 -28.95
N ARG A 536 2.64 30.54 -27.85
CA ARG A 536 3.41 31.27 -26.82
C ARG A 536 4.59 30.47 -26.28
N THR A 537 4.44 29.16 -26.10
CA THR A 537 5.55 28.30 -25.62
C THR A 537 6.73 28.17 -26.57
N ALA A 538 6.62 28.56 -27.86
CA ALA A 538 7.78 28.62 -28.76
C ALA A 538 8.62 29.89 -28.56
N ASP A 539 7.95 31.01 -28.26
CA ASP A 539 8.60 32.32 -28.25
C ASP A 539 9.50 32.46 -27.01
N ASP A 540 9.07 31.93 -25.86
CA ASP A 540 9.86 31.93 -24.62
C ASP A 540 11.15 31.08 -24.71
N THR A 541 11.22 30.12 -25.64
CA THR A 541 12.45 29.34 -25.89
C THR A 541 13.53 30.10 -26.65
N LEU A 542 13.18 31.14 -27.40
CA LEU A 542 14.15 31.91 -28.22
C LEU A 542 14.93 32.94 -27.41
N GLU A 543 14.41 33.42 -26.27
CA GLU A 543 15.15 34.31 -25.37
C GLU A 543 16.21 33.56 -24.55
N VAL A 544 15.95 32.34 -24.10
CA VAL A 544 16.90 31.56 -23.29
C VAL A 544 18.06 30.99 -24.12
N ALA A 545 17.92 30.86 -25.44
CA ALA A 545 19.00 30.40 -26.32
C ALA A 545 20.01 31.51 -26.70
N ARG A 546 19.77 32.77 -26.29
CA ARG A 546 20.63 33.94 -26.59
C ARG A 546 21.44 34.44 -25.39
N THR A 547 21.36 33.76 -24.25
CA THR A 547 22.13 33.99 -23.02
C THR A 547 22.78 32.70 -22.58
#